data_AF-A0A413G752-F1
#
_entry.id   AF-A0A413G752-F1
#
_cell.length_a   1.000
_cell.length_b   1.000
_cell.length_c   1.000
_cell.angle_alpha   90.00
_cell.angle_beta   90.00
_cell.angle_gamma   90.00
#
_symmetry.space_group_name_H-M   'P 1'
#
loop_
_entity.id
_entity.type
_entity.pdbx_description
1 polymer ?
#
loop_
_entity_poly.entity_id
_entity_poly.type
_entity_poly.pdbx_seq_one_letter_code
_entity_poly.pdbx_strand_id
1 'polypeptide(L)'
;MLNPSDIAGKKFDKGMGRGYKAEEVDAYLNQVADEMNDLIAQNRDLEHKMMVLADKLEEYKQDEESLRSALIGAQKLGDSVVREAKAKAASIVEDAKVQAGMLVENAKHAIEKEQNAYIRLQREVATFKSKLQLLYKQHLELISSIPVDQDFLEAASASSPAPEPQPVYESSEASEDYDDQQLPAEDYADDLPPVEEQLEYTEQKLEYTTEDRYEPEPQPERPAKRESRFGPLKFGKEFDIRRDDDKRKK
;
A
#
# COMPACT_ATOMS: atom_id res chain seq x y z
N MET A 1 31.50 -29.44 -63.97
CA MET A 1 32.65 -29.76 -63.10
C MET A 1 32.90 -31.26 -63.22
N LEU A 2 34.16 -31.68 -63.20
CA LEU A 2 34.52 -33.09 -63.12
C LEU A 2 34.16 -33.62 -61.73
N ASN A 3 33.60 -34.82 -61.63
CA ASN A 3 33.45 -35.50 -60.35
C ASN A 3 34.69 -36.37 -60.06
N PRO A 4 34.94 -36.73 -58.79
CA PRO A 4 36.04 -37.63 -58.42
C PRO A 4 36.08 -38.92 -59.25
N SER A 5 34.92 -39.50 -59.57
CA SER A 5 34.79 -40.67 -60.44
C SER A 5 35.23 -40.41 -61.88
N ASP A 6 35.04 -39.19 -62.40
CA ASP A 6 35.47 -38.79 -63.74
C ASP A 6 36.99 -38.60 -63.82
N ILE A 7 37.61 -38.21 -62.71
CA ILE A 7 39.06 -38.05 -62.57
C ILE A 7 39.73 -39.43 -62.48
N ALA A 8 39.24 -40.32 -61.63
CA ALA A 8 39.77 -41.68 -61.48
C ALA A 8 39.57 -42.54 -62.74
N GLY A 9 38.47 -42.33 -63.49
CA GLY A 9 38.17 -43.07 -64.71
C GLY A 9 38.83 -42.52 -65.99
N LYS A 10 39.62 -41.44 -65.91
CA LYS A 10 40.15 -40.76 -67.09
C LYS A 10 41.26 -41.57 -67.76
N LYS A 11 41.05 -41.92 -69.04
CA LYS A 11 42.07 -42.54 -69.89
C LYS A 11 42.74 -41.50 -70.79
N PHE A 12 44.05 -41.63 -70.96
CA PHE A 12 44.86 -40.79 -71.86
C PHE A 12 45.32 -41.60 -73.08
N ASP A 13 45.40 -40.94 -74.24
CA ASP A 13 45.93 -41.53 -75.46
C ASP A 13 47.45 -41.71 -75.38
N LYS A 14 47.96 -42.83 -75.93
CA LYS A 14 49.42 -43.11 -75.94
C LYS A 14 50.08 -42.35 -77.08
N GLY A 15 50.91 -41.36 -76.74
CA GLY A 15 51.70 -40.58 -77.70
C GLY A 15 52.91 -41.36 -78.25
N MET A 16 53.31 -41.06 -79.49
CA MET A 16 54.44 -41.67 -80.19
C MET A 16 55.77 -41.05 -79.72
N GLY A 17 56.18 -41.30 -78.47
CA GLY A 17 57.37 -40.72 -77.84
C GLY A 17 57.58 -41.16 -76.38
N ARG A 18 58.55 -40.54 -75.67
CA ARG A 18 58.73 -40.70 -74.22
C ARG A 18 57.59 -39.99 -73.47
N GLY A 19 56.58 -40.75 -73.04
CA GLY A 19 55.47 -40.25 -72.21
C GLY A 19 55.68 -40.49 -70.71
N TYR A 20 54.76 -39.97 -69.90
CA TYR A 20 54.66 -40.32 -68.48
C TYR A 20 54.31 -41.80 -68.32
N LYS A 21 54.75 -42.42 -67.22
CA LYS A 21 54.37 -43.80 -66.91
C LYS A 21 52.91 -43.84 -66.49
N ALA A 22 52.13 -44.68 -67.16
CA ALA A 22 50.69 -44.81 -66.89
C ALA A 22 50.41 -45.12 -65.40
N GLU A 23 51.19 -46.01 -64.78
CA GLU A 23 51.01 -46.37 -63.36
C GLU A 23 51.18 -45.20 -62.40
N GLU A 24 52.17 -44.31 -62.63
CA GLU A 24 52.40 -43.14 -61.78
C GLU A 24 51.29 -42.09 -61.98
N VAL A 25 50.79 -41.94 -63.21
CA VAL A 25 49.67 -41.04 -63.53
C VAL A 25 48.36 -41.55 -62.92
N ASP A 26 48.08 -42.85 -63.02
CA ASP A 26 46.88 -43.47 -62.44
C ASP A 26 46.90 -43.35 -60.91
N ALA A 27 48.06 -43.57 -60.26
CA ALA A 27 48.22 -43.37 -58.82
C ALA A 27 47.94 -41.91 -58.40
N TYR A 28 48.46 -40.93 -59.17
CA TYR A 28 48.19 -39.51 -58.91
C TYR A 28 46.73 -39.14 -59.14
N LEU A 29 46.09 -39.65 -60.20
CA LEU A 29 44.66 -39.41 -60.45
C LEU A 29 43.78 -39.95 -59.33
N ASN A 30 44.10 -41.12 -58.78
CA ASN A 30 43.39 -41.68 -57.62
C ASN A 30 43.56 -40.78 -56.39
N GLN A 31 44.77 -40.32 -56.09
CA GLN A 31 45.00 -39.40 -54.97
C GLN A 31 44.23 -38.09 -55.15
N VAL A 32 44.23 -37.50 -56.35
CA VAL A 32 43.48 -36.27 -56.64
C VAL A 32 41.97 -36.51 -56.54
N ALA A 33 41.48 -37.67 -56.97
CA ALA A 33 40.08 -38.03 -56.83
C ALA A 33 39.67 -38.16 -55.34
N ASP A 34 40.51 -38.78 -54.52
CA ASP A 34 40.28 -38.92 -53.07
C ASP A 34 40.29 -37.56 -52.36
N GLU A 35 41.31 -36.72 -52.60
CA GLU A 35 41.37 -35.36 -52.05
C GLU A 35 40.17 -34.50 -52.50
N MET A 36 39.72 -34.66 -53.75
CA MET A 36 38.54 -33.96 -54.26
C MET A 36 37.26 -34.46 -53.57
N ASN A 37 37.12 -35.76 -53.32
CA ASN A 37 36.00 -36.31 -52.55
C ASN A 37 35.97 -35.71 -51.13
N ASP A 38 37.12 -35.66 -50.46
CA ASP A 38 37.24 -35.08 -49.13
C ASP A 38 36.88 -33.59 -49.11
N LEU A 39 37.36 -32.81 -50.09
CA LEU A 39 36.99 -31.40 -50.26
C LEU A 39 35.49 -31.22 -50.48
N ILE A 40 34.86 -32.06 -51.30
CA ILE A 40 33.42 -32.02 -51.55
C ILE A 40 32.65 -32.35 -50.26
N ALA A 41 33.08 -33.36 -49.50
CA ALA A 41 32.47 -33.72 -48.23
C ALA A 41 32.58 -32.58 -47.21
N GLN A 42 33.77 -32.00 -47.06
CA GLN A 42 33.99 -30.84 -46.19
C GLN A 42 33.16 -29.62 -46.62
N ASN A 43 33.03 -29.37 -47.92
CA ASN A 43 32.22 -28.27 -48.42
C ASN A 43 30.74 -28.46 -48.07
N ARG A 44 30.18 -29.66 -48.27
CA ARG A 44 28.81 -29.98 -47.85
C ARG A 44 28.60 -29.82 -46.35
N ASP A 45 29.56 -30.27 -45.55
CA ASP A 45 29.52 -30.11 -44.09
C ASP A 45 29.56 -28.62 -43.68
N LEU A 46 30.36 -27.80 -44.37
CA LEU A 46 30.43 -26.36 -44.14
C LEU A 46 29.14 -25.66 -44.57
N GLU A 47 28.58 -25.99 -45.72
CA GLU A 47 27.29 -25.48 -46.20
C GLU A 47 26.17 -25.79 -45.21
N HIS A 48 26.11 -27.04 -44.71
CA HIS A 48 25.14 -27.43 -43.69
C HIS A 48 25.33 -26.63 -42.38
N LYS A 49 26.57 -26.44 -41.92
CA LYS A 49 26.85 -25.60 -40.74
C LYS A 49 26.45 -24.15 -40.96
N MET A 50 26.68 -23.60 -42.15
CA MET A 50 26.27 -22.24 -42.49
C MET A 50 24.74 -22.09 -42.45
N MET A 51 23.99 -23.06 -42.97
CA MET A 51 22.53 -23.05 -42.85
C MET A 51 22.08 -23.04 -41.39
N VAL A 52 22.60 -23.96 -40.56
CA VAL A 52 22.22 -24.02 -39.14
C VAL A 52 22.58 -22.72 -38.39
N LEU A 53 23.71 -22.10 -38.72
CA LEU A 53 24.10 -20.82 -38.14
C LEU A 53 23.20 -19.67 -38.60
N ALA A 54 22.80 -19.65 -39.87
CA ALA A 54 21.87 -18.67 -40.40
C ALA A 54 20.49 -18.78 -39.73
N ASP A 55 19.97 -20.00 -39.56
CA ASP A 55 18.69 -20.24 -38.88
C ASP A 55 18.74 -19.77 -37.42
N LYS A 56 19.84 -20.06 -36.70
CA LYS A 56 20.02 -19.59 -35.32
C LYS A 56 20.15 -18.07 -35.22
N LEU A 57 20.80 -17.44 -36.19
CA LEU A 57 20.92 -15.99 -36.22
C LEU A 57 19.54 -15.34 -36.38
N GLU A 58 18.68 -15.93 -37.21
CA GLU A 58 17.30 -15.46 -37.39
C GLU A 58 16.48 -15.67 -36.12
N GLU A 59 16.59 -16.83 -35.45
CA GLU A 59 15.95 -17.09 -34.15
C GLU A 59 16.39 -16.04 -33.10
N TYR A 60 17.69 -15.77 -32.99
CA TYR A 60 18.19 -14.78 -32.04
C TYR A 60 17.74 -13.36 -32.34
N LYS A 61 17.59 -12.99 -33.61
CA LYS A 61 17.02 -11.68 -33.98
C LYS A 61 15.55 -11.57 -33.56
N GLN A 62 14.76 -12.62 -33.75
CA GLN A 62 13.36 -12.65 -33.32
C GLN A 62 13.24 -12.59 -31.79
N ASP A 63 14.09 -13.33 -31.08
CA ASP A 63 14.16 -13.29 -29.62
C ASP A 63 14.58 -11.90 -29.11
N GLU A 64 15.55 -11.25 -29.76
CA GLU A 64 15.97 -9.88 -29.42
C GLU A 64 14.84 -8.87 -29.62
N GLU A 65 14.10 -8.98 -30.73
CA GLU A 65 12.95 -8.11 -30.99
C GLU A 65 11.84 -8.32 -29.96
N SER A 66 11.55 -9.57 -29.62
CA SER A 66 10.57 -9.92 -28.58
C SER A 66 10.98 -9.35 -27.22
N LEU A 67 12.25 -9.52 -26.84
CA LEU A 67 12.79 -8.98 -25.59
C LEU A 67 12.74 -7.44 -25.57
N ARG A 68 13.10 -6.80 -26.67
CA ARG A 68 13.02 -5.34 -26.81
C ARG A 68 11.57 -4.85 -26.66
N SER A 69 10.63 -5.54 -27.29
CA SER A 69 9.20 -5.24 -27.17
C SER A 69 8.71 -5.41 -25.73
N ALA A 70 9.10 -6.49 -25.06
CA ALA A 70 8.77 -6.75 -23.67
C ALA A 70 9.35 -5.67 -22.73
N LEU A 71 10.59 -5.23 -22.94
CA LEU A 71 11.21 -4.16 -22.16
C LEU A 71 10.48 -2.82 -22.32
N ILE A 72 10.09 -2.47 -23.55
CA ILE A 72 9.31 -1.25 -23.82
C ILE A 72 7.92 -1.36 -23.18
N GLY A 73 7.29 -2.55 -23.26
CA GLY A 73 6.02 -2.83 -22.61
C GLY A 73 6.10 -2.67 -21.09
N ALA A 74 7.12 -3.26 -20.47
CA ALA A 74 7.37 -3.17 -19.03
C ALA A 74 7.63 -1.72 -18.58
N GLN A 75 8.40 -0.95 -19.34
CA GLN A 75 8.63 0.47 -19.04
C GLN A 75 7.32 1.27 -19.10
N LYS A 76 6.53 1.11 -20.17
CA LYS A 76 5.24 1.79 -20.31
C LYS A 76 4.27 1.42 -19.20
N LEU A 77 4.24 0.14 -18.82
CA LEU A 77 3.41 -0.34 -17.71
C LEU A 77 3.87 0.29 -16.39
N GLY A 78 5.18 0.30 -16.12
CA GLY A 78 5.75 0.95 -14.94
C GLY A 78 5.38 2.44 -14.87
N ASP A 79 5.54 3.17 -15.98
CA ASP A 79 5.19 4.58 -16.06
C ASP A 79 3.68 4.81 -15.86
N SER A 80 2.84 3.93 -16.41
CA SER A 80 1.38 3.99 -16.25
C SER A 80 0.97 3.75 -14.80
N VAL A 81 1.52 2.71 -14.15
CA VAL A 81 1.26 2.39 -12.74
C VAL A 81 1.64 3.54 -11.84
N VAL A 82 2.82 4.14 -12.05
CA VAL A 82 3.27 5.29 -11.26
C VAL A 82 2.36 6.51 -11.48
N ARG A 83 1.95 6.78 -12.72
CA ARG A 83 1.02 7.88 -13.03
C ARG A 83 -0.34 7.67 -12.35
N GLU A 84 -0.89 6.46 -12.46
CA GLU A 84 -2.19 6.13 -11.88
C GLU A 84 -2.15 6.17 -10.34
N ALA A 85 -1.10 5.63 -9.72
CA ALA A 85 -0.93 5.68 -8.27
C ALA A 85 -0.83 7.13 -7.76
N LYS A 86 -0.10 8.01 -8.47
CA LYS A 86 -0.02 9.44 -8.14
C LYS A 86 -1.37 10.14 -8.29
N ALA A 87 -2.12 9.84 -9.34
CA ALA A 87 -3.46 10.41 -9.56
C ALA A 87 -4.45 9.96 -8.46
N LYS A 88 -4.46 8.67 -8.13
CA LYS A 88 -5.27 8.12 -7.03
C LYS A 88 -4.89 8.73 -5.68
N ALA A 89 -3.61 8.84 -5.38
CA ALA A 89 -3.14 9.47 -4.15
C ALA A 89 -3.58 10.94 -4.06
N ALA A 90 -3.47 11.70 -5.17
CA ALA A 90 -3.95 13.08 -5.22
C ALA A 90 -5.47 13.18 -4.99
N SER A 91 -6.26 12.28 -5.59
CA SER A 91 -7.71 12.22 -5.38
C SER A 91 -8.05 11.94 -3.91
N ILE A 92 -7.42 10.93 -3.31
CA ILE A 92 -7.64 10.56 -1.90
C ILE A 92 -7.34 11.75 -0.97
N VAL A 93 -6.23 12.45 -1.21
CA VAL A 93 -5.86 13.62 -0.42
C VAL A 93 -6.88 14.75 -0.59
N GLU A 94 -7.37 14.98 -1.80
CA GLU A 94 -8.38 16.00 -2.05
C GLU A 94 -9.72 15.65 -1.41
N ASP A 95 -10.19 14.42 -1.56
CA ASP A 95 -11.43 13.92 -0.94
C ASP A 95 -11.34 14.02 0.59
N ALA A 96 -10.21 13.63 1.18
CA ALA A 96 -9.97 13.74 2.61
C ALA A 96 -9.99 15.20 3.10
N LYS A 97 -9.44 16.14 2.31
CA LYS A 97 -9.49 17.57 2.64
C LYS A 97 -10.92 18.11 2.59
N VAL A 98 -11.69 17.73 1.58
CA VAL A 98 -13.10 18.13 1.45
C VAL A 98 -13.90 17.61 2.65
N GLN A 99 -13.75 16.33 2.98
CA GLN A 99 -14.43 15.72 4.13
C GLN A 99 -14.02 16.38 5.46
N ALA A 100 -12.72 16.65 5.65
CA ALA A 100 -12.24 17.36 6.82
C ALA A 100 -12.81 18.78 6.91
N GLY A 101 -12.89 19.50 5.78
CA GLY A 101 -13.52 20.81 5.70
C GLY A 101 -14.99 20.78 6.11
N MET A 102 -15.75 19.83 5.57
CA MET A 102 -17.16 19.61 5.92
C MET A 102 -17.34 19.27 7.40
N LEU A 103 -16.47 18.41 7.96
CA LEU A 103 -16.52 18.04 9.37
C LEU A 103 -16.31 19.27 10.28
N VAL A 104 -15.32 20.11 9.95
CA VAL A 104 -15.03 21.34 10.71
C VAL A 104 -16.19 22.32 10.61
N GLU A 105 -16.79 22.49 9.43
CA GLU A 105 -17.95 23.37 9.23
C GLU A 105 -19.17 22.88 10.02
N ASN A 106 -19.46 21.58 9.96
CA ASN A 106 -20.55 20.97 10.74
C ASN A 106 -20.32 21.12 12.25
N ALA A 107 -19.08 20.93 12.72
CA ALA A 107 -18.74 21.12 14.13
C ALA A 107 -18.93 22.58 14.57
N LYS A 108 -18.53 23.55 13.74
CA LYS A 108 -18.77 24.99 14.01
C LYS A 108 -20.25 25.29 14.12
N HIS A 109 -21.07 24.81 13.17
CA HIS A 109 -22.51 24.99 13.23
C HIS A 109 -23.15 24.34 14.46
N ALA A 110 -22.67 23.16 14.87
CA ALA A 110 -23.12 22.52 16.11
C ALA A 110 -22.78 23.37 17.35
N ILE A 111 -21.55 23.89 17.44
CA ILE A 111 -21.12 24.77 18.52
C ILE A 111 -21.97 26.04 18.57
N GLU A 112 -22.19 26.69 17.43
CA GLU A 112 -23.03 27.90 17.35
C GLU A 112 -24.47 27.61 17.80
N LYS A 113 -25.03 26.48 17.39
CA LYS A 113 -26.37 26.05 17.80
C LYS A 113 -26.44 25.83 19.32
N GLU A 114 -25.46 25.13 19.88
CA GLU A 114 -25.41 24.83 21.32
C GLU A 114 -25.20 26.10 22.14
N GLN A 115 -24.34 27.01 21.68
CA GLN A 115 -24.12 28.30 22.34
C GLN A 115 -25.39 29.17 22.34
N ASN A 116 -26.14 29.18 21.24
CA ASN A 116 -27.43 29.86 21.18
C ASN A 116 -28.46 29.24 22.13
N ALA A 117 -28.51 27.90 22.22
CA ALA A 117 -29.36 27.19 23.16
C ALA A 117 -28.98 27.51 24.62
N TYR A 118 -27.69 27.56 24.93
CA TYR A 118 -27.15 27.92 26.24
C TYR A 118 -27.55 29.34 26.65
N ILE A 119 -27.36 30.33 25.76
CA ILE A 119 -27.77 31.72 26.02
C ILE A 119 -29.27 31.82 26.26
N ARG A 120 -30.08 31.07 25.50
CA ARG A 120 -31.53 31.01 25.71
C ARG A 120 -31.88 30.44 27.08
N LEU A 121 -31.26 29.33 27.48
CA LEU A 121 -31.48 28.70 28.77
C LEU A 121 -31.10 29.65 29.92
N GLN A 122 -29.96 30.35 29.82
CA GLN A 122 -29.57 31.36 30.81
C GLN A 122 -30.63 32.46 30.98
N ARG A 123 -31.23 32.93 29.88
CA ARG A 123 -32.32 33.92 29.93
C ARG A 123 -33.58 33.35 30.58
N GLU A 124 -33.92 32.10 30.29
CA GLU A 124 -35.06 31.42 30.91
C GLU A 124 -34.85 31.24 32.41
N VAL A 125 -33.65 30.84 32.85
CA VAL A 125 -33.27 30.73 34.27
C VAL A 125 -33.33 32.09 34.97
N ALA A 126 -32.80 33.15 34.36
CA ALA A 126 -32.87 34.51 34.92
C ALA A 126 -34.31 35.01 35.05
N THR A 127 -35.15 34.70 34.07
CA THR A 127 -36.58 35.03 34.07
C THR A 127 -37.32 34.25 35.16
N PHE A 128 -37.03 32.95 35.30
CA PHE A 128 -37.61 32.10 36.34
C PHE A 128 -37.22 32.59 37.74
N LYS A 129 -35.94 32.90 37.97
CA LYS A 129 -35.46 33.48 39.23
C LYS A 129 -36.20 34.77 39.58
N SER A 130 -36.33 35.69 38.62
CA SER A 130 -37.06 36.95 38.82
C SER A 130 -38.54 36.71 39.17
N LYS A 131 -39.22 35.80 38.46
CA LYS A 131 -40.62 35.42 38.75
C LYS A 131 -40.78 34.82 40.14
N LEU A 132 -39.86 33.93 40.54
CA LEU A 132 -39.87 33.28 41.85
C LEU A 132 -39.66 34.31 42.98
N GLN A 133 -38.69 35.22 42.81
CA GLN A 133 -38.47 36.31 43.76
C GLN A 133 -39.69 37.23 43.90
N LEU A 134 -40.37 37.54 42.80
CA LEU A 134 -41.60 38.34 42.83
C LEU A 134 -42.72 37.63 43.60
N LEU A 135 -42.91 36.32 43.34
CA LEU A 135 -43.91 35.51 44.02
C LEU A 135 -43.65 35.46 45.54
N TYR A 136 -42.40 35.24 45.97
CA TYR A 136 -42.06 35.26 47.39
C TYR A 136 -42.31 36.63 48.03
N LYS A 137 -42.01 37.74 47.35
CA LYS A 137 -42.32 39.07 47.84
C LYS A 137 -43.83 39.27 48.03
N GLN A 138 -44.64 38.84 47.07
CA GLN A 138 -46.10 38.88 47.17
C GLN A 138 -46.61 38.04 48.35
N HIS A 139 -46.08 36.85 48.57
CA HIS A 139 -46.45 36.01 49.71
C HIS A 139 -46.07 36.64 51.05
N LEU A 140 -44.87 37.24 51.15
CA LEU A 140 -44.47 37.96 52.37
C LEU A 140 -45.35 39.16 52.65
N GLU A 141 -45.73 39.91 51.60
CA GLU A 141 -46.67 41.04 51.72
C GLU A 141 -48.03 40.56 52.25
N LEU A 142 -48.57 39.48 51.69
CA LEU A 142 -49.81 38.86 52.19
C LEU A 142 -49.70 38.45 53.65
N ILE A 143 -48.61 37.78 54.06
CA ILE A 143 -48.40 37.38 55.46
C ILE A 143 -48.31 38.62 56.37
N SER A 144 -47.57 39.65 55.96
CA SER A 144 -47.44 40.89 56.73
C SER A 144 -48.75 41.69 56.85
N SER A 145 -49.68 41.47 55.91
CA SER A 145 -51.01 42.09 55.91
C SER A 145 -52.04 41.34 56.76
N ILE A 146 -51.72 40.15 57.28
CA ILE A 146 -52.59 39.45 58.23
C ILE A 146 -52.57 40.28 59.53
N PRO A 147 -53.70 40.86 59.95
CA PRO A 147 -53.76 41.58 61.21
C PRO A 147 -53.50 40.58 62.34
N VAL A 148 -52.37 40.75 63.01
CA VAL A 148 -52.11 40.05 64.25
C VAL A 148 -52.79 40.86 65.34
N ASP A 149 -53.80 40.28 65.98
CA ASP A 149 -54.35 40.82 67.21
C ASP A 149 -53.20 40.89 68.24
N GLN A 150 -52.73 42.10 68.54
CA GLN A 150 -51.65 42.33 69.50
C GLN A 150 -52.01 41.76 70.89
N ASP A 151 -53.31 41.65 71.20
CA ASP A 151 -53.85 41.01 72.40
C ASP A 151 -53.54 39.50 72.48
N PHE A 152 -53.41 38.81 71.34
CA PHE A 152 -53.09 37.37 71.29
C PHE A 152 -51.59 37.10 71.47
N LEU A 153 -50.73 38.04 71.05
CA LEU A 153 -49.28 37.97 71.25
C LEU A 153 -48.87 38.24 72.70
N GLU A 154 -49.56 39.15 73.40
CA GLU A 154 -49.35 39.41 74.82
C GLU A 154 -49.81 38.23 75.70
N ALA A 155 -50.90 37.55 75.35
CA ALA A 155 -51.38 36.35 76.06
C ALA A 155 -50.48 35.11 75.85
N ALA A 156 -49.91 34.94 74.65
CA ALA A 156 -48.95 33.86 74.37
C ALA A 156 -47.57 34.12 75.00
N SER A 157 -47.15 35.40 75.08
CA SER A 157 -45.91 35.79 75.77
C SER A 157 -46.03 35.73 77.30
N ALA A 158 -47.25 35.89 77.83
CA ALA A 158 -47.53 35.78 79.27
C ALA A 158 -47.70 34.33 79.78
N SER A 159 -47.71 33.32 78.91
CA SER A 159 -47.90 31.91 79.28
C SER A 159 -46.70 31.00 78.97
N SER A 160 -45.53 31.57 78.67
CA SER A 160 -44.29 30.78 78.69
C SER A 160 -43.90 30.44 80.13
N PRO A 161 -43.76 29.15 80.51
CA PRO A 161 -43.04 28.79 81.72
C PRO A 161 -41.59 29.28 81.60
N ALA A 162 -41.00 29.62 82.75
CA ALA A 162 -39.61 30.03 82.87
C ALA A 162 -38.66 29.15 82.02
N PRO A 163 -37.61 29.73 81.40
CA PRO A 163 -36.67 28.97 80.60
C PRO A 163 -36.00 27.91 81.50
N GLU A 164 -36.20 26.63 81.18
CA GLU A 164 -35.28 25.59 81.63
C GLU A 164 -33.90 25.90 81.03
N PRO A 165 -32.80 25.73 81.80
CA PRO A 165 -31.46 26.00 81.30
C PRO A 165 -31.15 25.05 80.15
N GLN A 166 -31.16 25.58 78.91
CA GLN A 166 -30.59 24.88 77.77
C GLN A 166 -29.06 24.85 77.92
N PRO A 167 -28.40 23.73 77.60
CA PRO A 167 -26.95 23.68 77.62
C PRO A 167 -26.39 24.73 76.65
N VAL A 168 -25.41 25.48 77.14
CA VAL A 168 -24.65 26.45 76.36
C VAL A 168 -24.01 25.70 75.19
N TYR A 169 -24.57 25.84 74.00
CA TYR A 169 -23.84 25.56 72.77
C TYR A 169 -23.02 26.81 72.46
N GLU A 170 -21.74 26.66 72.73
CA GLU A 170 -20.68 27.58 72.36
C GLU A 170 -20.67 27.72 70.83
N SER A 171 -21.33 28.77 70.33
CA SER A 171 -21.13 29.22 68.97
C SER A 171 -19.74 29.82 68.91
N SER A 172 -18.76 28.97 68.58
CA SER A 172 -17.41 29.40 68.24
C SER A 172 -17.51 30.44 67.13
N GLU A 173 -17.12 31.67 67.46
CA GLU A 173 -16.67 32.66 66.49
C GLU A 173 -15.53 32.04 65.68
N ALA A 174 -15.86 31.50 64.51
CA ALA A 174 -14.88 31.33 63.45
C ALA A 174 -14.94 32.62 62.62
N SER A 175 -14.27 33.63 63.12
CA SER A 175 -13.70 34.67 62.28
C SER A 175 -12.68 33.99 61.35
N GLU A 176 -13.07 33.72 60.11
CA GLU A 176 -12.09 33.57 59.03
C GLU A 176 -12.13 34.84 58.19
N ASP A 177 -11.26 35.73 58.67
CA ASP A 177 -10.51 36.71 57.92
C ASP A 177 -10.21 36.17 56.51
N TYR A 178 -10.64 36.89 55.48
CA TYR A 178 -10.23 36.62 54.11
C TYR A 178 -8.77 37.09 53.97
N ASP A 179 -7.84 36.24 54.39
CA ASP A 179 -6.42 36.42 54.10
C ASP A 179 -6.18 36.11 52.62
N ASP A 180 -5.65 37.12 51.94
CA ASP A 180 -5.28 37.13 50.52
C ASP A 180 -4.04 36.24 50.34
N GLN A 181 -4.25 34.92 50.29
CA GLN A 181 -3.19 33.97 49.96
C GLN A 181 -3.26 33.58 48.49
N GLN A 182 -2.22 34.01 47.78
CA GLN A 182 -1.83 33.61 46.44
C GLN A 182 -2.13 32.14 46.14
N LEU A 183 -2.88 31.92 45.05
CA LEU A 183 -3.04 30.63 44.37
C LEU A 183 -1.65 29.97 44.18
N PRO A 184 -1.39 28.78 44.75
CA PRO A 184 -0.37 27.92 44.21
C PRO A 184 -0.86 27.46 42.83
N ALA A 185 0.00 27.60 41.82
CA ALA A 185 -0.20 26.91 40.56
C ALA A 185 -0.07 25.40 40.83
N GLU A 186 -1.19 24.74 41.12
CA GLU A 186 -1.25 23.29 41.09
C GLU A 186 -1.50 22.82 39.65
N ASP A 187 -0.57 21.99 39.24
CA ASP A 187 -0.49 21.23 38.01
C ASP A 187 -1.69 20.27 37.97
N TYR A 188 -2.72 20.59 37.16
CA TYR A 188 -3.81 19.67 36.88
C TYR A 188 -3.32 18.62 35.87
N ALA A 189 -2.43 17.74 36.34
CA ALA A 189 -2.20 16.44 35.77
C ALA A 189 -2.93 15.41 36.65
N ASP A 190 -3.77 14.60 36.00
CA ASP A 190 -4.47 13.43 36.55
C ASP A 190 -5.52 13.69 37.64
N ASP A 191 -6.75 14.01 37.23
CA ASP A 191 -7.93 13.20 37.61
C ASP A 191 -9.18 13.68 36.85
N LEU A 192 -9.47 13.03 35.72
CA LEU A 192 -10.80 13.03 35.12
C LEU A 192 -11.50 11.73 35.56
N PRO A 193 -12.72 11.77 36.12
CA PRO A 193 -13.46 10.55 36.44
C PRO A 193 -13.75 9.76 35.15
N PRO A 194 -13.72 8.42 35.18
CA PRO A 194 -14.08 7.63 34.01
C PRO A 194 -15.58 7.81 33.76
N VAL A 195 -15.93 8.51 32.69
CA VAL A 195 -17.29 8.51 32.15
C VAL A 195 -17.46 7.17 31.42
N GLU A 196 -18.02 6.18 32.11
CA GLU A 196 -18.58 4.98 31.48
C GLU A 196 -19.86 5.38 30.73
N GLU A 197 -19.70 5.94 29.53
CA GLU A 197 -20.78 6.02 28.55
C GLU A 197 -20.56 4.88 27.54
N GLN A 198 -21.37 3.84 27.69
CA GLN A 198 -21.41 2.70 26.77
C GLN A 198 -21.93 3.18 25.41
N LEU A 199 -21.01 3.65 24.56
CA LEU A 199 -21.26 3.76 23.13
C LEU A 199 -21.33 2.33 22.59
N GLU A 200 -22.55 1.83 22.36
CA GLU A 200 -22.78 0.68 21.49
C GLU A 200 -22.28 1.02 20.09
N TYR A 201 -21.01 0.70 19.84
CA TYR A 201 -20.53 0.45 18.49
C TYR A 201 -21.30 -0.76 17.99
N THR A 202 -22.29 -0.53 17.11
CA THR A 202 -22.69 -1.59 16.20
C THR A 202 -21.46 -1.90 15.35
N GLU A 203 -20.73 -2.94 15.74
CA GLU A 203 -19.82 -3.66 14.85
C GLU A 203 -20.67 -4.20 13.69
N GLN A 204 -20.93 -3.35 12.70
CA GLN A 204 -21.00 -3.84 11.34
C GLN A 204 -19.60 -4.33 11.03
N LYS A 205 -19.40 -5.60 11.37
CA LYS A 205 -18.36 -6.46 10.88
C LYS A 205 -18.28 -6.21 9.37
N LEU A 206 -17.36 -5.35 8.95
CA LEU A 206 -16.86 -5.38 7.59
C LEU A 206 -16.21 -6.76 7.49
N GLU A 207 -16.99 -7.71 7.00
CA GLU A 207 -16.44 -8.94 6.48
C GLU A 207 -15.56 -8.51 5.31
N TYR A 208 -14.27 -8.30 5.61
CA TYR A 208 -13.24 -8.52 4.62
C TYR A 208 -13.44 -9.97 4.20
N THR A 209 -14.13 -10.18 3.08
CA THR A 209 -14.05 -11.45 2.41
C THR A 209 -12.56 -11.72 2.24
N THR A 210 -12.15 -12.91 2.66
CA THR A 210 -10.79 -13.43 2.49
C THR A 210 -10.35 -13.52 1.02
N GLU A 211 -11.13 -12.96 0.10
CA GLU A 211 -10.91 -12.89 -1.34
C GLU A 211 -10.07 -11.67 -1.77
N ASP A 212 -9.94 -10.62 -0.93
CA ASP A 212 -9.09 -9.44 -1.23
C ASP A 212 -7.71 -9.51 -0.56
N ARG A 213 -7.24 -10.73 -0.23
CA ARG A 213 -5.81 -10.92 -0.03
C ARG A 213 -5.15 -10.74 -1.40
N TYR A 214 -4.34 -9.68 -1.56
CA TYR A 214 -3.46 -9.55 -2.70
C TYR A 214 -2.55 -10.78 -2.73
N GLU A 215 -2.96 -11.81 -3.47
CA GLU A 215 -2.08 -12.88 -3.88
C GLU A 215 -1.03 -12.21 -4.77
N PRO A 216 0.26 -12.24 -4.41
CA PRO A 216 1.27 -11.80 -5.36
C PRO A 216 1.04 -12.64 -6.62
N GLU A 217 0.79 -11.98 -7.75
CA GLU A 217 0.68 -12.68 -9.02
C GLU A 217 1.85 -13.67 -9.11
N PRO A 218 1.59 -14.94 -9.46
CA PRO A 218 2.65 -15.93 -9.56
C PRO A 218 3.74 -15.30 -10.42
N GLN A 219 4.94 -15.13 -9.83
CA GLN A 219 6.10 -14.68 -10.61
C GLN A 219 6.07 -15.49 -11.89
N PRO A 220 6.15 -14.86 -13.08
CA PRO A 220 6.12 -15.62 -14.32
C PRO A 220 7.14 -16.73 -14.16
N GLU A 221 6.66 -17.99 -14.17
CA GLU A 221 7.51 -19.15 -13.96
C GLU A 221 8.74 -18.90 -14.82
N ARG A 222 9.93 -18.88 -14.21
CA ARG A 222 11.18 -18.76 -14.96
C ARG A 222 11.02 -19.73 -16.11
N PRO A 223 11.05 -19.28 -17.38
CA PRO A 223 10.70 -20.14 -18.49
C PRO A 223 11.51 -21.42 -18.31
N ALA A 224 10.81 -22.55 -18.15
CA ALA A 224 11.42 -23.84 -17.89
C ALA A 224 12.65 -23.93 -18.78
N LYS A 225 13.82 -24.26 -18.19
CA LYS A 225 15.09 -24.36 -18.92
C LYS A 225 14.78 -24.97 -20.27
N ARG A 226 14.79 -24.16 -21.34
CA ARG A 226 14.42 -24.62 -22.68
C ARG A 226 15.53 -25.57 -23.07
N GLU A 227 15.37 -26.85 -22.72
CA GLU A 227 16.15 -27.91 -23.30
C GLU A 227 15.85 -27.81 -24.80
N SER A 228 16.88 -27.45 -25.56
CA SER A 228 16.77 -27.34 -27.00
C SER A 228 16.13 -28.62 -27.53
N ARG A 229 15.06 -28.49 -28.34
CA ARG A 229 14.31 -29.64 -28.89
C ARG A 229 15.18 -30.60 -29.74
N PHE A 230 16.43 -30.22 -30.00
CA PHE A 230 17.40 -30.97 -30.80
C PHE A 230 18.46 -31.71 -29.98
N GLY A 231 18.39 -31.72 -28.63
CA GLY A 231 19.43 -32.36 -27.82
C GLY A 231 20.81 -31.69 -27.98
N PRO A 232 21.90 -32.30 -27.49
CA PRO A 232 23.24 -31.72 -27.60
C PRO A 232 23.75 -31.72 -29.05
N LEU A 233 23.78 -30.54 -29.69
CA LEU A 233 24.40 -30.36 -31.00
C LEU A 233 25.93 -30.48 -30.89
N LYS A 234 26.45 -31.64 -31.33
CA LYS A 234 27.87 -31.92 -31.50
C LYS A 234 28.33 -31.43 -32.88
N PHE A 235 29.35 -30.56 -32.93
CA PHE A 235 30.04 -30.17 -34.15
C PHE A 235 31.42 -30.84 -34.16
N GLY A 236 31.62 -31.85 -35.02
CA GLY A 236 32.87 -32.59 -35.11
C GLY A 236 33.25 -33.31 -33.81
N LYS A 237 34.50 -33.77 -33.70
CA LYS A 237 34.99 -34.49 -32.50
C LYS A 237 35.21 -33.57 -31.29
N GLU A 238 35.29 -32.26 -31.49
CA GLU A 238 35.83 -31.35 -30.47
C GLU A 238 34.91 -30.19 -30.05
N PHE A 239 33.80 -29.95 -30.73
CA PHE A 239 32.89 -28.85 -30.36
C PHE A 239 31.54 -29.38 -29.88
N ASP A 240 31.25 -29.16 -28.60
CA ASP A 240 29.95 -29.42 -27.99
C ASP A 240 29.35 -28.07 -27.59
N ILE A 241 28.31 -27.59 -28.30
CA ILE A 241 27.62 -26.36 -27.93
C ILE A 241 26.65 -26.69 -26.78
N ARG A 242 27.22 -27.07 -25.63
CA ARG A 242 26.50 -27.01 -24.37
C ARG A 242 26.33 -25.53 -24.05
N ARG A 243 25.10 -25.05 -23.89
CA ARG A 243 24.86 -23.75 -23.25
C ARG A 243 25.61 -23.79 -21.93
N ASP A 244 26.63 -22.97 -21.80
CA ASP A 244 27.51 -22.83 -20.64
C ASP A 244 26.75 -22.11 -19.49
N ASP A 245 25.52 -22.56 -19.19
CA ASP A 245 24.62 -21.96 -18.21
C ASP A 245 25.10 -22.22 -16.76
N ASP A 246 26.01 -23.16 -16.55
CA ASP A 246 26.57 -23.49 -15.23
C ASP A 246 27.80 -22.66 -14.83
N LYS A 247 28.41 -21.86 -15.73
CA LYS A 247 29.58 -21.04 -15.38
C LYS A 247 29.26 -19.67 -14.77
N ARG A 248 27.98 -19.29 -14.64
CA ARG A 248 27.55 -18.00 -14.05
C ARG A 248 27.10 -18.07 -12.59
N LYS A 249 27.53 -19.08 -11.84
CA LYS A 249 27.44 -19.08 -10.37
C LYS A 249 28.83 -19.14 -9.73
N LYS A 250 29.49 -17.99 -9.65
CA LYS A 250 30.43 -17.66 -8.58
C LYS A 250 30.26 -16.20 -8.24
#